data_AF-A0A4Y8Y2L8-F1
#
_entry.id   AF-A0A4Y8Y2L8-F1
#
_cell.length_a   1.000
_cell.length_b   1.000
_cell.length_c   1.000
_cell.angle_alpha   90.00
_cell.angle_beta   90.00
_cell.angle_gamma   90.00
#
_symmetry.space_group_name_H-M   'P 1'
#
loop_
_entity.id
_entity.type
_entity.pdbx_description
1 polymer ?
#
loop_
_entity_poly.entity_id
_entity_poly.type
_entity_poly.pdbx_seq_one_letter_code
_entity_poly.pdbx_strand_id
1 'polypeptide(L)'
;MRRASDERSPFLGVPSWRERTAVAGALRTETVGGMVLLAAALATLIWANSPWSGSYVSVRDAHFVIGALGLDLSVGHWAADGLLTVFLLVAGIELKRELVAGELRTPAAAALPVVAAVCGMAVPAALAS
;
A
#
# COMPACT_ATOMS: atom_id res chain seq x y z
N MET A 1 6.10 -41.67 -48.12
CA MET A 1 5.21 -40.49 -48.20
C MET A 1 5.08 -39.88 -46.81
N ARG A 2 5.77 -38.76 -46.57
CA ARG A 2 5.69 -37.94 -45.35
C ARG A 2 4.32 -37.25 -45.30
N ARG A 3 3.59 -37.33 -44.19
CA ARG A 3 2.66 -36.26 -43.81
C ARG A 3 3.37 -35.42 -42.76
N ALA A 4 3.67 -34.20 -43.15
CA ALA A 4 4.19 -33.16 -42.29
C ALA A 4 3.18 -32.90 -41.17
N SER A 5 3.75 -32.68 -39.98
CA SER A 5 3.17 -32.00 -38.83
C SER A 5 2.45 -30.72 -39.25
N ASP A 6 1.14 -30.67 -39.00
CA ASP A 6 0.36 -29.44 -39.11
C ASP A 6 0.45 -28.73 -37.75
N GLU A 7 1.47 -27.89 -37.61
CA GLU A 7 1.75 -27.04 -36.46
C GLU A 7 0.62 -26.01 -36.28
N ARG A 8 -0.28 -26.25 -35.33
CA ARG A 8 -1.25 -25.24 -34.89
C ARG A 8 -0.68 -24.44 -33.73
N SER A 9 0.01 -23.35 -34.05
CA SER A 9 0.39 -22.30 -33.09
C SER A 9 -0.52 -21.07 -33.29
N PRO A 10 -1.51 -20.83 -32.42
CA PRO A 10 -2.06 -19.50 -32.25
C PRO A 10 -1.12 -18.73 -31.32
N PHE A 11 -0.11 -18.10 -31.92
CA PHE A 11 0.94 -17.31 -31.26
C PHE A 11 0.48 -15.91 -30.80
N LEU A 12 -0.83 -15.63 -30.82
CA LEU A 12 -1.41 -14.37 -30.35
C LEU A 12 -2.39 -14.67 -29.22
N GLY A 13 -1.83 -14.78 -28.01
CA GLY A 13 -2.58 -14.83 -26.76
C GLY A 13 -3.24 -13.48 -26.48
N VAL A 14 -4.32 -13.18 -27.20
CA VAL A 14 -5.27 -12.17 -26.77
C VAL A 14 -5.92 -12.68 -25.48
N PRO A 15 -5.75 -11.99 -24.34
CA PRO A 15 -6.28 -12.48 -23.06
C PRO A 15 -7.79 -12.68 -23.18
N SER A 16 -8.31 -13.74 -22.55
CA SER A 16 -9.72 -14.08 -22.65
C SER A 16 -10.57 -12.93 -22.13
N TRP A 17 -11.76 -12.68 -22.70
CA TRP A 17 -12.61 -11.54 -22.31
C TRP A 17 -12.89 -11.46 -20.80
N ARG A 18 -12.92 -12.62 -20.12
CA ARG A 18 -13.10 -12.73 -18.67
C ARG A 18 -11.86 -12.25 -17.89
N GLU A 19 -10.66 -12.60 -18.35
CA GLU A 19 -9.40 -12.09 -17.78
C GLU A 19 -9.31 -10.57 -17.94
N ARG A 20 -9.67 -10.04 -19.12
CA ARG A 20 -9.67 -8.58 -19.35
C ARG A 20 -10.64 -7.86 -18.42
N THR A 21 -11.84 -8.39 -18.21
CA THR A 21 -12.81 -7.79 -17.29
C THR A 21 -12.39 -7.90 -15.83
N ALA A 22 -11.74 -9.01 -15.44
CA ALA A 22 -11.24 -9.20 -14.07
C ALA A 22 -10.05 -8.28 -13.76
N VAL A 23 -9.08 -8.20 -14.69
CA VAL A 23 -7.92 -7.30 -14.57
C VAL A 23 -8.38 -5.84 -14.59
N ALA A 24 -9.31 -5.46 -15.48
CA ALA A 24 -9.87 -4.10 -15.49
C ALA A 24 -10.66 -3.78 -14.21
N GLY A 25 -11.31 -4.78 -13.59
CA GLY A 25 -11.99 -4.63 -12.30
C GLY A 25 -11.02 -4.43 -11.14
N ALA A 26 -9.97 -5.26 -11.06
CA ALA A 26 -8.93 -5.16 -10.04
C ALA A 26 -8.17 -3.82 -10.14
N LEU A 27 -7.72 -3.46 -11.34
CA LEU A 27 -7.06 -2.18 -11.61
C LEU A 27 -7.96 -1.00 -11.25
N ARG A 28 -9.27 -1.08 -11.50
CA ARG A 28 -10.19 0.00 -11.14
C ARG A 28 -10.25 0.20 -9.62
N THR A 29 -10.30 -0.87 -8.84
CA THR A 29 -10.32 -0.79 -7.37
C THR A 29 -9.02 -0.20 -6.83
N GLU A 30 -7.87 -0.64 -7.34
CA GLU A 30 -6.56 -0.09 -6.96
C GLU A 30 -6.38 1.37 -7.38
N THR A 31 -6.80 1.71 -8.61
CA THR A 31 -6.70 3.06 -9.17
C THR A 31 -7.59 4.04 -8.40
N VAL A 32 -8.80 3.63 -7.99
CA VAL A 32 -9.68 4.47 -7.18
C VAL A 32 -9.03 4.81 -5.84
N GLY A 33 -8.43 3.83 -5.15
CA GLY A 33 -7.69 4.08 -3.91
C GLY A 33 -6.53 5.06 -4.12
N GLY A 34 -5.72 4.82 -5.15
CA GLY A 34 -4.60 5.70 -5.50
C GLY A 34 -5.01 7.14 -5.86
N MET A 35 -6.09 7.31 -6.62
CA MET A 35 -6.63 8.63 -6.97
C MET A 35 -7.16 9.38 -5.75
N VAL A 36 -7.82 8.69 -4.82
CA VAL A 36 -8.29 9.29 -3.56
C VAL A 36 -7.11 9.76 -2.72
N LEU A 37 -6.05 8.95 -2.59
CA LEU A 37 -4.83 9.34 -1.87
C LEU A 37 -4.15 10.55 -2.52
N LEU A 38 -4.01 10.55 -3.84
CA LEU A 38 -3.40 11.66 -4.58
C LEU A 38 -4.22 12.94 -4.42
N ALA A 39 -5.55 12.86 -4.54
CA ALA A 39 -6.44 14.00 -4.35
C ALA A 39 -6.35 14.56 -2.93
N ALA A 40 -6.31 13.68 -1.90
CA ALA A 40 -6.14 14.09 -0.52
C ALA A 40 -4.78 14.77 -0.26
N ALA A 41 -3.70 14.23 -0.84
CA ALA A 41 -2.36 14.83 -0.74
C ALA A 41 -2.30 16.21 -1.39
N LEU A 42 -2.86 16.36 -2.60
CA LEU A 42 -2.94 17.64 -3.30
C LEU A 42 -3.80 18.65 -2.54
N ALA A 43 -4.97 18.23 -2.04
CA ALA A 43 -5.85 19.08 -1.24
C ALA A 43 -5.14 19.58 0.02
N THR A 44 -4.45 18.69 0.74
CA THR A 44 -3.66 19.04 1.93
C THR A 44 -2.53 20.00 1.59
N LEU A 45 -1.78 19.73 0.52
CA LEU A 45 -0.67 20.58 0.07
C LEU A 45 -1.15 21.99 -0.28
N ILE A 46 -2.24 22.11 -1.04
CA ILE A 46 -2.83 23.39 -1.41
C ILE A 46 -3.32 24.14 -0.17
N TRP A 47 -4.04 23.46 0.73
CA TRP A 47 -4.58 24.08 1.93
C TRP A 47 -3.46 24.59 2.85
N ALA A 48 -2.43 23.79 3.10
CA ALA A 48 -1.31 24.14 3.96
C ALA A 48 -0.45 25.30 3.42
N ASN A 49 -0.42 25.51 2.10
CA ASN A 49 0.33 26.59 1.45
C ASN A 49 -0.55 27.79 1.04
N SER A 50 -1.83 27.78 1.38
CA SER A 50 -2.78 28.87 1.07
C SER A 50 -2.78 29.96 2.16
N PRO A 51 -3.40 31.13 1.90
CA PRO A 51 -3.64 32.15 2.94
C PRO A 51 -4.45 31.64 4.15
N TRP A 52 -5.15 30.51 4.01
CA TRP A 52 -5.88 29.85 5.10
C TRP A 52 -5.05 28.79 5.84
N SER A 53 -3.74 28.73 5.65
CA SER A 53 -2.85 27.77 6.32
C SER A 53 -3.01 27.75 7.84
N GLY A 54 -3.30 28.90 8.47
CA GLY A 54 -3.59 28.98 9.91
C GLY A 54 -4.79 28.13 10.34
N SER A 55 -5.83 28.03 9.49
CA SER A 55 -6.97 27.14 9.75
C SER A 55 -6.58 25.66 9.68
N TYR A 56 -5.75 25.27 8.72
CA TYR A 56 -5.21 23.92 8.63
C TYR A 56 -4.41 23.54 9.89
N VAL A 57 -3.52 24.43 10.34
CA VAL A 57 -2.76 24.23 11.58
C VAL A 57 -3.69 24.10 12.77
N SER A 58 -4.70 24.97 12.91
CA SER A 58 -5.66 24.89 14.02
C SER A 58 -6.46 23.59 14.06
N VAL A 59 -6.83 23.04 12.90
CA VAL A 59 -7.52 21.75 12.80
C VAL A 59 -6.58 20.61 13.13
N ARG A 60 -5.38 20.61 12.54
CA ARG A 60 -4.34 19.60 12.78
C ARG A 60 -3.97 19.51 14.27
N ASP A 61 -3.86 20.66 14.91
CA ASP A 61 -3.44 20.81 16.31
C ASP A 61 -4.63 20.86 17.28
N ALA A 62 -5.86 20.62 16.82
CA ALA A 62 -6.99 20.48 17.72
C ALA A 62 -6.85 19.16 18.49
N HIS A 63 -6.91 19.24 19.82
CA HIS A 63 -6.72 18.09 20.70
C HIS A 63 -8.05 17.46 21.10
N PHE A 64 -8.09 16.14 21.07
CA PHE A 64 -9.18 15.34 21.65
C PHE A 64 -8.69 14.70 22.95
N VAL A 65 -9.16 15.25 24.07
CA VAL A 65 -8.85 14.73 25.40
C VAL A 65 -9.86 13.67 25.79
N ILE A 66 -9.41 12.42 25.89
CA ILE A 66 -10.20 11.32 26.45
C ILE A 66 -9.67 11.03 27.85
N GLY A 67 -10.16 11.80 28.82
CA GLY A 67 -9.67 11.78 30.21
C GLY A 67 -9.71 10.40 30.88
N ALA A 68 -10.63 9.52 30.47
CA ALA A 68 -10.74 8.15 31.00
C ALA A 68 -9.56 7.23 30.60
N LEU A 69 -8.83 7.55 29.53
CA LEU A 69 -7.73 6.74 29.01
C LEU A 69 -6.37 7.45 29.10
N GLY A 70 -6.33 8.67 29.66
CA GLY A 70 -5.10 9.49 29.68
C GLY A 70 -4.59 9.89 28.30
N LEU A 71 -5.46 9.85 27.28
CA LEU A 71 -5.10 10.16 25.90
C LEU A 71 -5.38 11.64 25.62
N ASP A 72 -4.33 12.36 25.26
CA ASP A 72 -4.38 13.73 24.76
C ASP A 72 -3.60 13.78 23.45
N LEU A 73 -4.33 13.66 22.33
CA LEU A 73 -3.75 13.58 21.00
C LEU A 73 -4.42 14.61 20.09
N SER A 74 -3.60 15.26 19.28
CA SER A 74 -4.10 16.14 18.22
C SER A 74 -4.77 15.35 17.10
N VAL A 75 -5.62 16.01 16.30
CA VAL A 75 -6.21 15.42 15.09
C VAL A 75 -5.12 14.89 14.17
N GLY A 76 -4.01 15.62 14.04
CA GLY A 76 -2.86 15.19 13.26
C GLY A 76 -2.26 13.88 13.75
N HIS A 77 -2.10 13.68 15.06
CA HIS A 77 -1.61 12.42 15.62
C HIS A 77 -2.61 11.29 15.41
N TRP A 78 -3.90 11.52 15.65
CA TRP A 78 -4.93 10.52 15.38
C TRP A 78 -4.95 10.08 13.91
N ALA A 79 -4.82 11.02 12.99
CA ALA A 79 -4.77 10.72 11.57
C ALA A 79 -3.50 9.93 11.20
N ALA A 80 -2.33 10.33 11.69
CA ALA A 80 -1.06 9.68 11.40
C ALA A 80 -1.01 8.25 11.98
N ASP A 81 -1.15 8.12 13.30
CA ASP A 81 -0.99 6.85 14.00
C ASP A 81 -2.18 5.93 13.75
N GLY A 82 -3.39 6.48 13.68
CA GLY A 82 -4.61 5.71 13.40
C GLY A 82 -4.60 5.11 11.99
N LEU A 83 -4.27 5.91 10.97
CA LEU A 83 -4.20 5.41 9.60
C LEU A 83 -3.05 4.41 9.43
N LEU A 84 -1.89 4.69 10.04
CA LEU A 84 -0.75 3.76 10.06
C LEU A 84 -1.11 2.44 10.73
N THR A 85 -1.85 2.49 11.84
CA THR A 85 -2.30 1.28 12.57
C THR A 85 -3.22 0.43 11.70
N VAL A 86 -4.19 1.04 11.02
CA VAL A 86 -5.08 0.32 10.10
C VAL A 86 -4.29 -0.26 8.92
N PHE A 87 -3.35 0.51 8.35
CA PHE A 87 -2.48 0.04 7.29
C PHE A 87 -1.64 -1.18 7.72
N LEU A 88 -0.99 -1.10 8.88
CA LEU A 88 -0.17 -2.19 9.43
C LEU A 88 -1.01 -3.41 9.79
N LEU A 89 -2.24 -3.22 10.25
CA LEU A 89 -3.16 -4.32 10.51
C LEU A 89 -3.47 -5.09 9.22
N VAL A 90 -3.85 -4.39 8.16
CA VAL A 90 -4.15 -5.01 6.85
C VAL A 90 -2.91 -5.69 6.28
N ALA A 91 -1.78 -4.99 6.26
CA ALA A 91 -0.51 -5.55 5.81
C ALA A 91 -0.09 -6.77 6.64
N GLY A 92 -0.31 -6.75 7.96
CA GLY A 92 0.00 -7.86 8.86
C GLY A 92 -0.89 -9.08 8.62
N ILE A 93 -2.18 -8.90 8.34
CA ILE A 93 -3.09 -9.98 7.96
C ILE A 93 -2.64 -10.62 6.65
N GLU A 94 -2.27 -9.81 5.66
CA GLU A 94 -1.80 -10.30 4.37
C GLU A 94 -0.45 -11.04 4.49
N LEU A 95 0.49 -10.49 5.27
CA LEU A 95 1.75 -11.16 5.58
C LEU A 95 1.52 -12.49 6.30
N LYS A 96 0.62 -12.53 7.28
CA LYS A 96 0.26 -13.77 7.98
C LYS A 96 -0.29 -14.81 7.00
N ARG A 97 -1.15 -14.41 6.07
CA ARG A 97 -1.68 -15.30 5.02
C ARG A 97 -0.53 -15.88 4.18
N GLU A 98 0.42 -15.05 3.79
CA GLU A 98 1.57 -15.45 2.98
C GLU A 98 2.53 -16.40 3.72
N LEU A 99 2.73 -16.17 5.02
CA LEU A 99 3.54 -17.04 5.87
C LEU A 99 2.90 -18.41 6.11
N VAL A 100 1.57 -18.48 6.20
CA VAL A 100 0.86 -19.73 6.51
C VAL A 100 0.61 -20.57 5.24
N ALA A 101 0.18 -19.92 4.17
CA ALA A 101 -0.33 -20.59 2.97
C ALA A 101 0.30 -20.12 1.66
N GLY A 102 1.21 -19.14 1.70
CA GLY A 102 1.84 -18.55 0.53
C GLY A 102 3.29 -19.01 0.29
N GLU A 103 4.00 -18.24 -0.52
CA GLU A 103 5.37 -18.48 -0.97
C GLU A 103 6.38 -18.37 0.17
N LEU A 104 6.08 -17.55 1.19
CA LEU A 104 6.95 -17.35 2.36
C LEU A 104 6.83 -18.44 3.43
N ARG A 105 6.05 -19.50 3.18
CA ARG A 105 5.85 -20.59 4.14
C ARG A 105 7.13 -21.37 4.48
N THR A 106 8.14 -21.35 3.61
CA THR A 106 9.41 -22.03 3.87
C THR A 106 10.51 -21.03 4.24
N PRO A 107 11.40 -21.36 5.20
CA PRO A 107 12.50 -20.47 5.59
C PRO A 107 13.41 -20.08 4.42
N ALA A 108 13.61 -20.99 3.47
CA ALA A 108 14.41 -20.75 2.27
C ALA A 108 13.80 -19.67 1.37
N ALA A 109 12.48 -19.66 1.21
CA ALA A 109 11.78 -18.64 0.41
C ALA A 109 11.71 -17.28 1.13
N ALA A 110 11.61 -17.28 2.46
CA ALA A 110 11.57 -16.05 3.25
C ALA A 110 12.94 -15.32 3.38
N ALA A 111 14.05 -16.05 3.19
CA ALA A 111 15.39 -15.49 3.38
C ALA A 111 15.69 -14.27 2.49
N LEU A 112 15.37 -14.35 1.19
CA LEU A 112 15.65 -13.27 0.24
C LEU A 112 14.86 -11.98 0.57
N PRO A 113 13.52 -12.02 0.75
CA PRO A 113 12.75 -10.86 1.17
C PRO A 113 13.21 -10.25 2.50
N VAL A 114 13.56 -11.08 3.49
CA VAL A 114 14.03 -10.61 4.80
C VAL A 114 15.35 -9.85 4.67
N VAL A 115 16.33 -10.42 3.96
CA VAL A 115 17.62 -9.75 3.72
C VAL A 115 17.40 -8.45 2.94
N ALA A 116 16.56 -8.46 1.91
CA ALA A 116 16.23 -7.26 1.15
C ALA A 116 15.61 -6.17 2.04
N ALA A 117 14.68 -6.53 2.92
CA ALA A 117 14.06 -5.60 3.87
C ALA A 117 15.08 -5.02 4.86
N VAL A 118 15.93 -5.86 5.44
CA VAL A 118 16.98 -5.42 6.38
C VAL A 118 17.96 -4.48 5.70
N CYS A 119 18.44 -4.82 4.51
CA CYS A 119 19.33 -3.94 3.74
C CYS A 119 18.64 -2.62 3.36
N GLY A 120 17.37 -2.66 2.98
CA GLY A 120 16.57 -1.48 2.64
C GLY A 120 16.41 -0.48 3.79
N MET A 121 16.46 -0.94 5.05
CA MET A 121 16.41 -0.08 6.22
C MET A 121 17.80 0.31 6.74
N ALA A 122 18.75 -0.63 6.74
CA ALA A 122 20.07 -0.44 7.32
C ALA A 122 20.94 0.54 6.52
N VAL A 123 20.86 0.50 5.18
CA VAL A 123 21.68 1.38 4.33
C VAL A 123 21.30 2.86 4.51
N PRO A 124 20.02 3.28 4.42
CA PRO A 124 19.65 4.66 4.70
C PRO A 124 20.01 5.09 6.12
N ALA A 125 19.79 4.22 7.12
CA ALA A 125 20.11 4.54 8.51
C ALA A 125 21.62 4.80 8.73
N ALA A 126 22.48 3.98 8.12
CA ALA A 126 23.93 4.15 8.22
C ALA A 126 24.49 5.34 7.41
N LEU A 127 23.81 5.73 6.33
CA LEU A 127 24.17 6.93 5.56
C LEU A 127 23.64 8.22 6.21
N ALA A 128 22.55 8.12 6.98
CA ALA A 128 21.93 9.25 7.67
C ALA A 128 22.46 9.45 9.10
N SER A 129 23.13 8.46 9.69
CA SER A 129 23.82 8.53 11.00
C SER A 129 25.15 9.25 10.92
#